data_AF-A0A522WIZ4-F1
#
_entry.id   AF-A0A522WIZ4-F1
#
_cell.length_a   1.000
_cell.length_b   1.000
_cell.length_c   1.000
_cell.angle_alpha   90.00
_cell.angle_beta   90.00
_cell.angle_gamma   90.00
#
_symmetry.space_group_name_H-M   'P 1'
#
loop_
_entity.id
_entity.type
_entity.pdbx_description
1 polymer ?
#
loop_
_entity_poly.entity_id
_entity_poly.type
_entity_poly.pdbx_seq_one_letter_code
_entity_poly.pdbx_strand_id
1 'polypeptide(L)'
;MLMWKEVKMLKCLMMKRKLYDYLDDSLTQADKLKAQRHLEGCPGCRERLNQLKAVLNRAHSKNVPDPGEEFWHDFKTGLDKKLNDKLVSPLELRRRPRLALSLKPAFAYAAVAIFFIAVFGSLHKSNLPVAFRLAQNDDELVEETIELDELEGQAALNHSEDAYLEEIDLLFEIEQA
;
A
#
# COMPACT_ATOMS: atom_id res chain seq x y z
N MET A 1 -10.68 -32.68 26.32
CA MET A 1 -11.26 -31.58 27.12
C MET A 1 -10.51 -30.25 27.01
N LEU A 2 -9.23 -30.22 26.59
CA LEU A 2 -8.46 -28.98 26.40
C LEU A 2 -8.91 -28.12 25.20
N MET A 3 -9.36 -28.74 24.11
CA MET A 3 -9.77 -28.03 22.88
C MET A 3 -10.97 -27.08 23.06
N TRP A 4 -11.91 -27.38 23.95
CA TRP A 4 -13.10 -26.55 24.17
C TRP A 4 -12.82 -25.21 24.85
N LYS A 5 -11.71 -25.13 25.61
CA LYS A 5 -11.30 -23.89 26.28
C LYS A 5 -10.71 -22.91 25.26
N GLU A 6 -9.97 -23.40 24.28
CA GLU A 6 -9.33 -22.61 23.23
C GLU A 6 -10.37 -21.98 22.30
N VAL A 7 -11.34 -22.75 21.84
CA VAL A 7 -12.45 -22.25 20.98
C VAL A 7 -13.24 -21.15 21.69
N LYS A 8 -13.50 -21.28 22.99
CA LYS A 8 -14.20 -20.25 23.77
C LYS A 8 -13.38 -18.97 23.92
N MET A 9 -12.06 -19.08 24.02
CA MET A 9 -11.16 -17.92 24.06
C MET A 9 -11.13 -17.19 22.72
N LEU A 10 -11.02 -17.91 21.61
CA LEU A 10 -11.04 -17.32 20.25
C LEU A 10 -12.35 -16.58 19.98
N LYS A 11 -13.50 -17.20 20.29
CA LYS A 11 -14.83 -16.55 20.17
C LYS A 11 -14.94 -15.27 21.00
N CYS A 12 -14.36 -15.26 22.20
CA CYS A 12 -14.30 -14.08 23.06
C CYS A 12 -13.43 -12.98 22.44
N LEU A 13 -12.29 -13.36 21.86
CA LEU A 13 -11.35 -12.43 21.22
C LEU A 13 -11.99 -11.79 19.98
N MET A 14 -12.65 -12.58 19.14
CA MET A 14 -13.40 -12.08 17.99
C MET A 14 -14.54 -11.15 18.40
N MET A 15 -15.31 -11.53 19.42
CA MET A 15 -16.39 -10.68 19.92
C MET A 15 -15.85 -9.34 20.43
N LYS A 16 -14.72 -9.33 21.15
CA LYS A 16 -14.08 -8.09 21.63
C LYS A 16 -13.71 -7.13 20.50
N ARG A 17 -13.30 -7.65 19.34
CA ARG A 17 -12.98 -6.83 18.15
C ARG A 17 -14.25 -6.20 17.56
N LYS A 18 -15.33 -6.98 17.45
CA LYS A 18 -16.63 -6.53 16.90
C LYS A 18 -17.49 -5.70 17.87
N LEU A 19 -16.98 -5.30 19.05
CA LEU A 19 -17.78 -4.52 20.01
C LEU A 19 -18.06 -3.09 19.55
N TYR A 20 -17.18 -2.50 18.74
CA TYR A 20 -17.40 -1.16 18.18
C TYR A 20 -18.49 -1.21 17.11
N ASP A 21 -18.40 -2.17 16.19
CA ASP A 21 -19.40 -2.44 15.16
C ASP A 21 -20.79 -2.80 15.76
N TYR A 22 -20.78 -3.38 16.96
CA TYR A 22 -22.02 -3.62 17.72
C TYR A 22 -22.60 -2.33 18.31
N LEU A 23 -21.76 -1.35 18.67
CA LEU A 23 -22.18 -0.08 19.26
C LEU A 23 -22.67 0.94 18.25
N ASP A 24 -22.08 0.95 17.05
CA ASP A 24 -22.47 1.85 15.94
C ASP A 24 -23.57 1.26 15.05
N ASP A 25 -24.12 0.11 15.45
CA ASP A 25 -25.16 -0.63 14.74
C ASP A 25 -24.79 -1.10 13.32
N SER A 26 -23.51 -1.14 12.95
CA SER A 26 -23.01 -1.55 11.63
C SER A 26 -23.03 -3.07 11.38
N LEU A 27 -23.20 -3.89 12.42
CA LEU A 27 -23.28 -5.35 12.27
C LEU A 27 -24.55 -5.81 11.51
N THR A 28 -24.40 -6.91 10.76
CA THR A 28 -25.53 -7.62 10.16
C THR A 28 -26.49 -8.16 11.24
N GLN A 29 -27.76 -8.41 10.89
CA GLN A 29 -28.74 -8.93 11.85
C GLN A 29 -28.32 -10.29 12.45
N ALA A 30 -27.69 -11.14 11.64
CA ALA A 30 -27.16 -12.44 12.09
C ALA A 30 -26.05 -12.25 13.12
N ASP A 31 -25.12 -11.33 12.89
CA ASP A 31 -24.00 -11.07 13.79
C ASP A 31 -24.42 -10.33 15.06
N LYS A 32 -25.44 -9.46 14.99
CA LYS A 32 -26.06 -8.88 16.18
C LYS A 32 -26.63 -9.95 17.10
N LEU A 33 -27.31 -10.96 16.56
CA LEU A 33 -27.83 -12.09 17.36
C LEU A 33 -26.71 -12.96 17.96
N LYS A 34 -25.60 -13.17 17.23
CA LYS A 34 -24.41 -13.85 17.77
C LYS A 34 -23.78 -13.03 18.90
N ALA A 35 -23.68 -11.72 18.74
CA ALA A 35 -23.14 -10.80 19.73
C ALA A 35 -23.99 -10.75 21.01
N GLN A 36 -25.31 -10.63 20.88
CA GLN A 36 -26.23 -10.67 22.04
C GLN A 36 -26.07 -11.97 22.83
N ARG A 37 -26.12 -13.12 22.15
CA ARG A 37 -25.90 -14.43 22.79
C ARG A 37 -24.56 -14.53 23.50
N HIS A 38 -23.49 -13.99 22.91
CA HIS A 38 -22.18 -13.96 23.56
C HIS A 38 -22.17 -13.06 24.80
N LEU A 39 -22.76 -11.86 24.72
CA LEU A 39 -22.80 -10.90 25.82
C LEU A 39 -23.66 -11.38 27.00
N GLU A 40 -24.69 -12.18 26.75
CA GLU A 40 -25.46 -12.89 27.78
C GLU A 40 -24.60 -13.92 28.53
N GLY A 41 -23.73 -14.64 27.83
CA GLY A 41 -22.90 -15.71 28.40
C GLY A 41 -21.51 -15.29 28.88
N CYS A 42 -21.02 -14.10 28.53
CA CYS A 42 -19.64 -13.66 28.79
C CYS A 42 -19.59 -12.36 29.59
N PRO A 43 -19.28 -12.41 30.91
CA PRO A 43 -19.20 -11.20 31.73
C PRO A 43 -18.04 -10.28 31.31
N GLY A 44 -16.91 -10.83 30.83
CA GLY A 44 -15.76 -10.02 30.41
C GLY A 44 -16.04 -9.16 29.18
N CYS A 45 -16.79 -9.67 28.20
CA CYS A 45 -17.20 -8.89 27.03
C CYS A 45 -18.25 -7.84 27.39
N ARG A 46 -19.15 -8.16 28.33
CA ARG A 46 -20.15 -7.21 28.85
C ARG A 46 -19.52 -6.04 29.58
N GLU A 47 -18.52 -6.32 30.42
CA GLU A 47 -17.76 -5.28 31.11
C GLU A 47 -17.03 -4.38 30.11
N ARG A 48 -16.37 -4.98 29.11
CA ARG A 48 -15.71 -4.20 28.05
C ARG A 48 -16.69 -3.31 27.28
N LEU A 49 -17.86 -3.83 26.94
CA LEU A 49 -18.92 -3.06 26.27
C LEU A 49 -19.37 -1.86 27.13
N ASN A 50 -19.55 -2.07 28.44
CA ASN A 50 -19.92 -1.00 29.36
C ASN A 50 -18.84 0.09 29.45
N GLN A 51 -17.57 -0.29 29.46
CA GLN A 51 -16.45 0.66 29.43
C GLN A 51 -16.47 1.51 28.16
N LEU A 52 -16.69 0.89 27.00
CA LEU A 52 -16.80 1.60 25.72
C LEU A 52 -17.98 2.58 25.75
N LYS A 53 -19.16 2.14 26.21
CA LYS A 53 -20.33 3.01 26.39
C LYS A 53 -20.04 4.19 27.32
N ALA A 54 -19.33 3.97 28.43
CA ALA A 54 -18.96 5.03 29.35
C ALA A 54 -18.05 6.09 28.70
N VAL A 55 -17.08 5.67 27.88
CA VAL A 55 -16.21 6.57 27.12
C VAL A 55 -17.02 7.38 26.10
N LEU A 56 -17.87 6.73 25.31
CA LEU A 56 -18.71 7.39 24.31
C LEU A 56 -19.68 8.38 24.96
N ASN A 57 -20.33 8.01 26.06
CA ASN A 57 -21.23 8.91 26.78
C ASN A 57 -20.50 10.16 27.30
N ARG A 58 -19.26 10.01 27.78
CA ARG A 58 -18.43 11.16 28.18
C ARG A 58 -18.05 12.03 26.97
N ALA A 59 -17.74 11.42 25.83
CA ALA A 59 -17.47 12.16 24.61
C ALA A 59 -18.71 12.95 24.15
N HIS A 60 -19.89 12.32 24.10
CA HIS A 60 -21.16 12.96 23.76
C HIS A 60 -21.59 14.05 24.74
N SER A 61 -21.23 13.94 26.03
CA SER A 61 -21.55 14.97 27.03
C SER A 61 -20.86 16.31 26.76
N LYS A 62 -19.78 16.32 25.98
CA LYS A 62 -19.20 17.54 25.46
C LYS A 62 -20.05 17.99 24.28
N ASN A 63 -20.97 18.92 24.53
CA ASN A 63 -21.78 19.55 23.49
C ASN A 63 -20.84 20.35 22.57
N VAL A 64 -20.33 19.71 21.51
CA VAL A 64 -19.56 20.35 20.46
C VAL A 64 -20.58 20.89 19.45
N PRO A 65 -20.70 22.22 19.31
CA PRO A 65 -21.64 22.79 18.35
C PRO A 65 -21.24 22.36 16.93
N ASP A 66 -22.25 22.05 16.11
CA ASP A 66 -22.03 21.80 14.68
C ASP A 66 -21.50 23.09 14.05
N PRO A 67 -20.30 23.08 13.45
CA PRO A 67 -19.72 24.27 12.82
C PRO A 67 -20.47 24.72 11.56
N GLY A 68 -21.41 23.92 11.05
CA GLY A 68 -22.26 24.25 9.90
C GLY A 68 -21.61 23.96 8.55
N GLU A 69 -22.42 24.00 7.48
CA GLU A 69 -22.02 23.59 6.12
C GLU A 69 -20.88 24.44 5.52
N GLU A 70 -20.85 25.74 5.82
CA GLU A 70 -19.82 26.67 5.30
C GLU A 70 -18.42 26.27 5.78
N PHE A 71 -18.29 25.93 7.08
CA PHE A 71 -17.03 25.45 7.63
C PHE A 71 -16.55 24.17 6.93
N TRP A 72 -17.45 23.21 6.69
CA TRP A 72 -17.09 21.94 6.06
C TRP A 72 -16.70 22.11 4.59
N HIS A 73 -17.34 23.04 3.88
CA HIS A 73 -16.97 23.39 2.51
C HIS A 73 -15.55 23.95 2.43
N ASP A 74 -15.22 24.91 3.29
CA ASP A 74 -13.89 25.53 3.34
C ASP A 74 -12.82 24.55 3.80
N PHE A 75 -13.16 23.70 4.79
CA PHE A 75 -12.26 22.64 5.26
C PHE A 75 -11.92 21.66 4.13
N LYS A 76 -12.92 21.15 3.39
CA LYS A 76 -12.71 20.23 2.25
C LYS A 76 -11.84 20.88 1.19
N THR A 77 -12.17 22.11 0.80
CA THR A 77 -11.38 22.86 -0.19
C THR A 77 -9.92 23.03 0.24
N GLY A 78 -9.70 23.38 1.51
CA GLY A 78 -8.35 23.53 2.08
C GLY A 78 -7.60 22.21 2.17
N LEU A 79 -8.29 21.11 2.47
CA LEU A 79 -7.72 19.77 2.53
C LEU A 79 -7.30 19.29 1.13
N ASP A 80 -8.18 19.41 0.14
CA ASP A 80 -7.92 19.00 -1.24
C ASP A 80 -6.72 19.74 -1.84
N LYS A 81 -6.62 21.05 -1.58
CA LYS A 81 -5.46 21.83 -2.01
C LYS A 81 -4.16 21.29 -1.40
N LYS A 82 -4.14 20.99 -0.10
CA LYS A 82 -2.96 20.47 0.59
C LYS A 82 -2.61 19.04 0.16
N LEU A 83 -3.61 18.21 -0.13
CA LEU A 83 -3.41 16.86 -0.66
C LEU A 83 -2.83 16.94 -2.07
N ASN A 84 -3.38 17.78 -2.94
CA ASN A 84 -2.87 17.98 -4.29
C ASN A 84 -1.46 18.57 -4.30
N ASP A 85 -1.15 19.54 -3.44
CA ASP A 85 0.21 20.09 -3.33
C ASP A 85 1.25 19.03 -2.87
N LYS A 86 0.82 18.00 -2.12
CA LYS A 86 1.70 16.93 -1.62
C LYS A 86 1.77 15.71 -2.54
N LEU A 87 0.67 15.35 -3.20
CA LEU A 87 0.58 14.18 -4.07
C LEU A 87 0.98 14.52 -5.50
N VAL A 88 0.69 15.74 -5.93
CA VAL A 88 1.06 16.31 -7.23
C VAL A 88 2.21 17.29 -7.06
N SER A 89 3.03 17.21 -6.00
CA SER A 89 4.39 17.73 -6.13
C SER A 89 5.02 16.85 -7.21
N PRO A 90 5.12 17.32 -8.48
CA PRO A 90 5.77 16.52 -9.49
C PRO A 90 7.16 16.37 -8.91
N LEU A 91 7.68 15.13 -8.85
CA LEU A 91 9.09 14.84 -8.65
C LEU A 91 9.84 16.07 -9.14
N GLU A 92 10.37 16.88 -8.21
CA GLU A 92 11.07 18.10 -8.58
C GLU A 92 12.24 17.57 -9.38
N LEU A 93 12.02 17.48 -10.70
CA LEU A 93 12.96 17.16 -11.73
C LEU A 93 13.85 18.37 -11.69
N ARG A 94 14.74 18.32 -10.69
CA ARG A 94 15.78 19.28 -10.36
C ARG A 94 16.35 19.64 -11.70
N ARG A 95 15.94 20.82 -12.17
CA ARG A 95 16.18 21.28 -13.53
C ARG A 95 17.68 21.37 -13.63
N ARG A 96 18.33 20.29 -14.08
CA ARG A 96 19.78 20.24 -14.15
C ARG A 96 20.14 21.39 -15.08
N PRO A 97 20.97 22.36 -14.64
CA PRO A 97 21.42 23.40 -15.53
C PRO A 97 22.06 22.67 -16.70
N ARG A 98 21.50 22.85 -17.90
CA ARG A 98 22.13 22.36 -19.13
C ARG A 98 23.44 23.12 -19.21
N LEU A 99 24.50 22.53 -18.66
CA LEU A 99 25.87 22.86 -18.99
C LEU A 99 25.94 22.66 -20.50
N ALA A 100 25.83 23.76 -21.23
CA ALA A 100 26.04 23.80 -22.66
C ALA A 100 27.52 23.50 -22.89
N LEU A 101 27.85 22.21 -22.87
CA LEU A 101 29.17 21.69 -23.15
C LEU A 101 29.41 21.99 -24.64
N SER A 102 30.10 23.09 -24.92
CA SER A 102 30.44 23.52 -26.27
C SER A 102 31.18 22.37 -26.96
N LEU A 103 30.55 21.74 -27.95
CA LEU A 103 31.09 20.59 -28.72
C LEU A 103 32.32 20.95 -29.59
N LYS A 104 32.77 22.20 -29.56
CA LYS A 104 33.85 22.69 -30.45
C LYS A 104 35.24 22.06 -30.22
N PRO A 105 35.65 21.58 -29.02
CA PRO A 105 36.93 20.87 -28.90
C PRO A 105 36.81 19.37 -29.21
N ALA A 106 35.60 18.78 -29.21
CA ALA A 106 35.42 17.33 -29.37
C ALA A 106 35.81 16.82 -30.78
N PHE A 107 35.55 17.62 -31.83
CA PHE A 107 35.91 17.24 -33.20
C PHE A 107 37.43 17.22 -33.44
N ALA A 108 38.19 18.09 -32.76
CA ALA A 108 39.64 18.10 -32.88
C ALA A 108 40.27 16.81 -32.29
N TYR A 109 39.76 16.35 -31.16
CA TYR A 109 40.23 15.10 -30.55
C TYR A 109 39.80 13.85 -31.34
N ALA A 110 38.62 13.86 -31.97
CA ALA A 110 38.16 12.76 -32.82
C ALA A 110 39.09 12.54 -34.03
N ALA A 111 39.51 13.62 -34.71
CA ALA A 111 40.42 13.52 -35.85
C ALA A 111 41.80 12.95 -35.44
N VAL A 112 42.32 13.38 -34.28
CA VAL A 112 43.58 12.86 -33.73
C VAL A 112 43.44 11.39 -33.33
N ALA A 113 42.34 11.00 -32.68
CA ALA A 113 42.10 9.62 -32.29
C ALA A 113 41.98 8.69 -33.52
N ILE A 114 41.28 9.11 -34.58
CA ILE A 114 41.18 8.34 -35.82
C ILE A 114 42.55 8.20 -36.49
N PHE A 115 43.37 9.27 -36.50
CA PHE A 115 44.73 9.20 -37.03
C PHE A 115 45.59 8.21 -36.24
N PHE A 116 45.55 8.23 -34.91
CA PHE A 116 46.27 7.26 -34.08
C PHE A 116 45.75 5.83 -34.26
N ILE A 117 44.44 5.61 -34.35
CA ILE A 117 43.84 4.29 -34.61
C ILE A 117 44.23 3.78 -35.99
N ALA A 118 44.25 4.63 -37.02
CA ALA A 118 44.65 4.25 -38.37
C ALA A 118 46.15 3.91 -38.45
N VAL A 119 47.01 4.70 -37.79
CA VAL A 119 48.45 4.46 -37.74
C VAL A 119 48.75 3.19 -36.93
N PHE A 120 48.13 3.02 -35.75
CA PHE A 120 48.29 1.80 -34.95
C PHE A 120 47.71 0.57 -35.64
N GLY A 121 46.53 0.66 -36.25
CA GLY A 121 45.91 -0.44 -37.00
C GLY A 121 46.67 -0.81 -38.26
N SER A 122 47.37 0.14 -38.90
CA SER A 122 48.22 -0.14 -40.05
C SER A 122 49.56 -0.79 -39.66
N LEU A 123 50.09 -0.49 -38.46
CA LEU A 123 51.30 -1.10 -37.93
C LEU A 123 51.02 -2.47 -37.27
N HIS A 124 49.83 -2.66 -36.72
CA HIS A 124 49.37 -3.91 -36.13
C HIS A 124 48.43 -4.61 -37.10
N LYS A 125 48.97 -5.40 -38.03
CA LYS A 125 48.17 -6.35 -38.84
C LYS A 125 47.69 -7.50 -37.94
N SER A 126 46.80 -7.21 -37.00
CA SER A 126 46.15 -8.16 -36.11
C SER A 126 44.74 -8.46 -36.62
N ASN A 127 44.44 -9.74 -36.78
CA ASN A 127 43.08 -10.25 -37.01
C ASN A 127 42.13 -9.69 -35.93
N LEU A 128 41.12 -8.89 -36.31
CA LEU A 128 40.08 -8.46 -35.38
C LEU A 128 39.21 -9.67 -34.97
N PRO A 129 38.95 -9.89 -33.66
CA PRO A 129 37.94 -10.84 -33.23
C PRO A 129 36.55 -10.22 -33.33
N VAL A 130 35.63 -10.96 -33.93
CA VAL A 130 34.19 -10.70 -34.03
C VAL A 130 33.58 -10.76 -32.63
N ALA A 131 33.45 -9.63 -31.95
CA ALA A 131 32.82 -9.56 -30.62
C ALA A 131 31.81 -8.41 -30.49
N PHE A 132 31.16 -8.01 -31.60
CA PHE A 132 30.19 -6.91 -31.63
C PHE A 132 28.72 -7.38 -31.76
N ARG A 133 28.39 -8.63 -31.42
CA ARG A 133 27.03 -9.17 -31.63
C ARG A 133 26.24 -9.56 -30.36
N LEU A 134 26.64 -9.10 -29.18
CA LEU A 134 25.94 -9.46 -27.93
C LEU A 134 25.21 -8.32 -27.22
N ALA A 135 25.08 -7.13 -27.84
CA ALA A 135 24.48 -5.96 -27.18
C ALA A 135 23.15 -5.51 -27.81
N GLN A 136 22.40 -6.42 -28.46
CA GLN A 136 21.17 -6.04 -29.19
C GLN A 136 19.88 -6.71 -28.68
N ASN A 137 19.90 -7.42 -27.55
CA ASN A 137 18.73 -8.17 -27.06
C ASN A 137 18.26 -7.75 -25.65
N ASP A 138 18.46 -6.49 -25.27
CA ASP A 138 18.12 -6.01 -23.92
C ASP A 138 16.71 -5.36 -23.84
N ASP A 139 16.03 -5.15 -24.98
CA ASP A 139 14.73 -4.48 -25.01
C ASP A 139 13.53 -5.42 -24.75
N GLU A 140 13.71 -6.74 -24.86
CA GLU A 140 12.61 -7.72 -24.69
C GLU A 140 12.43 -8.17 -23.22
N LEU A 141 13.46 -8.04 -22.38
CA LEU A 141 13.41 -8.52 -20.99
C LEU A 141 12.77 -7.52 -20.00
N VAL A 142 12.68 -6.25 -20.39
CA VAL A 142 12.19 -5.17 -19.49
C VAL A 142 10.66 -5.14 -19.44
N GLU A 143 9.98 -5.51 -20.53
CA GLU A 143 8.51 -5.48 -20.61
C GLU A 143 7.87 -6.57 -19.73
N GLU A 144 8.47 -7.77 -19.66
CA GLU A 144 7.99 -8.88 -18.82
C GLU A 144 8.15 -8.62 -17.31
N THR A 145 9.17 -7.85 -16.91
CA THR A 145 9.39 -7.53 -15.48
C THR A 145 8.43 -6.48 -14.93
N ILE A 146 7.88 -5.61 -15.78
CA ILE A 146 6.96 -4.54 -15.35
C ILE A 146 5.56 -5.10 -15.08
N GLU A 147 5.11 -6.11 -15.84
CA GLU A 147 3.80 -6.74 -15.61
C GLU A 147 3.71 -7.54 -14.30
N LEU A 148 4.83 -8.10 -13.81
CA LEU A 148 4.83 -8.90 -12.58
C LEU A 148 4.82 -8.03 -11.31
N ASP A 149 5.51 -6.89 -11.31
CA ASP A 149 5.59 -5.99 -10.14
C ASP A 149 4.27 -5.22 -9.91
N GLU A 150 3.50 -4.97 -10.99
CA GLU A 150 2.20 -4.31 -10.90
C GLU A 150 1.09 -5.24 -10.34
N LEU A 151 1.21 -6.55 -10.54
CA LEU A 151 0.30 -7.55 -9.94
C LEU A 151 0.58 -7.77 -8.44
N GLU A 152 1.84 -7.76 -8.01
CA GLU A 152 2.20 -7.94 -6.59
C GLU A 152 1.87 -6.69 -5.75
N GLY A 153 2.03 -5.49 -6.32
CA GLY A 153 1.65 -4.23 -5.68
C GLY A 153 0.14 -4.05 -5.45
N GLN A 154 -0.71 -4.56 -6.35
CA GLN A 154 -2.18 -4.51 -6.18
C GLN A 154 -2.70 -5.56 -5.19
N ALA A 155 -2.05 -6.72 -5.09
CA ALA A 155 -2.41 -7.75 -4.11
C ALA A 155 -2.12 -7.31 -2.66
N ALA A 156 -1.03 -6.58 -2.43
CA ALA A 156 -0.65 -6.11 -1.09
C ALA A 156 -1.54 -4.98 -0.54
N LEU A 157 -2.18 -4.19 -1.41
CA LEU A 157 -3.06 -3.08 -1.00
C LEU A 157 -4.54 -3.46 -0.88
N ASN A 158 -4.98 -4.51 -1.58
CA ASN A 158 -6.35 -5.05 -1.48
C ASN A 158 -6.51 -6.11 -0.38
N HIS A 159 -5.45 -6.42 0.36
CA HIS A 159 -5.51 -7.31 1.51
C HIS A 159 -6.16 -6.57 2.70
N SER A 160 -7.47 -6.33 2.59
CA SER A 160 -8.27 -5.78 3.68
C SER A 160 -8.30 -6.79 4.82
N GLU A 161 -8.34 -6.29 6.06
CA GLU A 161 -8.50 -7.11 7.27
C GLU A 161 -9.71 -8.08 7.19
N ASP A 162 -10.65 -7.81 6.28
CA ASP A 162 -11.86 -8.60 6.02
C ASP A 162 -11.56 -9.93 5.31
N ALA A 163 -10.50 -10.01 4.48
CA ALA A 163 -10.12 -11.25 3.78
C ALA A 163 -9.72 -12.38 4.75
N TYR A 164 -9.06 -12.03 5.86
CA TYR A 164 -8.76 -12.99 6.92
C TYR A 164 -10.00 -13.47 7.67
N LEU A 165 -11.07 -12.67 7.72
CA LEU A 165 -12.30 -13.03 8.42
C LEU A 165 -13.13 -14.02 7.61
N GLU A 166 -13.14 -13.87 6.29
CA GLU A 166 -13.85 -14.79 5.38
C GLU A 166 -13.18 -16.18 5.37
N GLU A 167 -11.84 -16.22 5.37
CA GLU A 167 -11.09 -17.48 5.41
C GLU A 167 -11.26 -18.22 6.76
N ILE A 168 -11.40 -17.49 7.87
CA ILE A 168 -11.66 -18.08 9.19
C ILE A 168 -13.12 -18.53 9.36
N ASP A 169 -14.09 -17.78 8.83
CA ASP A 169 -15.50 -18.19 8.83
C ASP A 169 -15.70 -19.46 7.97
N LEU A 170 -15.00 -19.60 6.84
CA LEU A 170 -14.99 -20.82 6.01
C LEU A 170 -14.45 -22.05 6.76
N LEU A 171 -13.37 -21.89 7.53
CA LEU A 171 -12.84 -22.96 8.38
C LEU A 171 -13.85 -23.41 9.46
N PHE A 172 -14.71 -22.48 9.92
CA PHE A 172 -15.73 -22.76 10.93
C PHE A 172 -17.00 -23.43 10.35
N GLU A 173 -17.32 -23.20 9.07
CA GLU A 173 -18.40 -23.91 8.37
C GLU A 173 -18.05 -25.37 8.09
N ILE A 174 -16.79 -25.65 7.77
CA ILE A 174 -16.29 -27.01 7.51
C ILE A 174 -16.27 -27.86 8.79
N GLU A 175 -16.09 -27.27 9.97
CA GLU A 175 -16.05 -28.01 11.25
C GLU A 175 -17.45 -28.30 11.84
N GLN A 176 -18.51 -27.67 11.31
CA GLN A 176 -19.90 -27.90 11.75
C GLN A 176 -20.71 -28.83 10.83
N ALA A 177 -20.15 -29.24 9.70
CA ALA A 177 -20.69 -30.27 8.80
C ALA A 177 -20.18 -31.67 9.19
#